data_AF-A0A9Q0WTY0-F1
#
_entry.id   AF-A0A9Q0WTY0-F1
#
_cell.length_a   1.000
_cell.length_b   1.000
_cell.length_c   1.000
_cell.angle_alpha   90.00
_cell.angle_beta   90.00
_cell.angle_gamma   90.00
#
_symmetry.space_group_name_H-M   'P 1'
#
loop_
_entity.id
_entity.type
_entity.pdbx_description
1 polymer ?
#
loop_
_entity_poly.entity_id
_entity_poly.type
_entity_poly.pdbx_seq_one_letter_code
_entity_poly.pdbx_strand_id
1 'polypeptide(L)'
;MCIAAFIWQAHPLYPLLLLQNRDEYHNRPTEPVAWWDGSEILGGRDAVAGGTWLACSRTGRVALLTNVLELHPFHEAKSRGELPVLFLESTKSPKEFAEGLVKDAHRGFSWPSCAFKCKSGLPWHKVQRLELNFKDLLDKYGENEIPVKEVLEKLMRDKVKADKSRLPGICSIDWEFNLSSIFVEIDTPLGCYGTRSTAALTIRADGEVSFYEIYLEKDVWKESIVNYRIQKLN
;
A
#
# COMPACT_ATOMS: atom_id res chain seq x y z
N MET A 1 -0.10 -8.26 6.86
CA MET A 1 0.48 -6.93 7.18
C MET A 1 1.02 -6.31 5.91
N CYS A 2 0.31 -5.35 5.34
CA CYS A 2 0.70 -4.68 4.09
C CYS A 2 2.16 -4.19 4.11
N ILE A 3 2.75 -4.12 2.92
CA ILE A 3 4.10 -3.59 2.72
C ILE A 3 4.12 -2.71 1.48
N ALA A 4 4.96 -1.68 1.49
CA ALA A 4 5.18 -0.80 0.35
C ALA A 4 6.65 -0.46 0.19
N ALA A 5 7.06 -0.19 -1.04
CA ALA A 5 8.35 0.40 -1.39
C ALA A 5 8.11 1.53 -2.38
N PHE A 6 8.80 2.65 -2.23
CA PHE A 6 8.66 3.74 -3.18
C PHE A 6 9.95 4.56 -3.29
N ILE A 7 10.11 5.20 -4.44
CA ILE A 7 11.05 6.30 -4.65
C ILE A 7 10.29 7.58 -4.88
N TRP A 8 10.84 8.69 -4.39
CA TRP A 8 10.28 10.02 -4.56
C TRP A 8 11.37 10.97 -5.00
N GLN A 9 11.19 11.59 -6.17
CA GLN A 9 12.12 12.54 -6.80
C GLN A 9 13.57 12.02 -6.87
N ALA A 10 13.73 10.70 -7.00
CA ALA A 10 15.02 10.04 -7.04
C ALA A 10 15.36 9.39 -8.40
N HIS A 11 14.42 9.43 -9.36
CA HIS A 11 14.62 8.89 -10.70
C HIS A 11 14.16 9.91 -11.75
N PRO A 12 14.93 10.17 -12.82
CA PRO A 12 14.63 11.23 -13.78
C PRO A 12 13.33 10.99 -14.56
N LEU A 13 13.03 9.74 -14.92
CA LEU A 13 11.79 9.39 -15.62
C LEU A 13 10.57 9.22 -14.70
N TYR A 14 10.78 8.82 -13.44
CA TYR A 14 9.72 8.44 -12.50
C TYR A 14 9.87 9.25 -11.20
N PRO A 15 9.42 10.52 -11.18
CA PRO A 15 9.31 11.28 -9.93
C PRO A 15 8.62 10.50 -8.80
N LEU A 16 7.67 9.62 -9.13
CA LEU A 16 7.13 8.62 -8.20
C LEU A 16 7.08 7.25 -8.87
N LEU A 17 7.65 6.25 -8.19
CA LEU A 17 7.34 4.83 -8.40
C LEU A 17 7.03 4.25 -7.03
N LEU A 18 5.83 3.73 -6.87
CA LEU A 18 5.31 3.18 -5.63
C LEU A 18 4.78 1.77 -5.88
N LEU A 19 5.26 0.81 -5.11
CA LEU A 19 4.83 -0.58 -5.10
C LEU A 19 4.15 -0.88 -3.76
N GLN A 20 3.01 -1.58 -3.76
CA GLN A 20 2.28 -1.89 -2.54
C GLN A 20 1.60 -3.25 -2.62
N ASN A 21 1.72 -4.03 -1.54
CA ASN A 21 0.90 -5.22 -1.29
C ASN A 21 -0.12 -4.91 -0.21
N ARG A 22 -1.40 -5.09 -0.53
CA ARG A 22 -2.47 -5.17 0.46
C ARG A 22 -2.63 -6.62 0.92
N ASP A 23 -2.36 -6.82 2.20
CA ASP A 23 -2.66 -8.05 2.91
C ASP A 23 -3.98 -7.95 3.66
N GLU A 24 -4.88 -8.89 3.41
CA GLU A 24 -6.21 -8.94 4.00
C GLU A 24 -6.84 -10.33 3.77
N TYR A 25 -7.91 -10.67 4.50
CA TYR A 25 -8.69 -11.88 4.21
C TYR A 25 -9.19 -11.89 2.77
N HIS A 26 -9.02 -13.01 2.06
CA HIS A 26 -9.41 -13.15 0.66
C HIS A 26 -10.93 -13.06 0.46
N ASN A 27 -11.71 -13.47 1.46
CA ASN A 27 -13.17 -13.40 1.44
C ASN A 27 -13.74 -11.99 1.66
N ARG A 28 -12.93 -11.00 2.09
CA ARG A 28 -13.40 -9.62 2.30
C ARG A 28 -13.76 -9.02 0.93
N PRO A 29 -14.98 -8.53 0.69
CA PRO A 29 -15.32 -7.90 -0.60
C PRO A 29 -14.42 -6.69 -0.91
N THR A 30 -14.00 -6.55 -2.17
CA THR A 30 -13.09 -5.48 -2.62
C THR A 30 -13.31 -5.22 -4.10
N GLU A 31 -13.29 -3.94 -4.50
CA GLU A 31 -13.34 -3.50 -5.89
C GLU A 31 -11.91 -3.17 -6.37
N PRO A 32 -11.55 -3.53 -7.61
CA PRO A 32 -10.23 -3.26 -8.17
C PRO A 32 -10.01 -1.77 -8.43
N VAL A 33 -8.79 -1.40 -8.80
CA VAL A 33 -8.45 -0.03 -9.22
C VAL A 33 -9.36 0.42 -10.36
N ALA A 34 -10.16 1.44 -10.06
CA ALA A 34 -11.04 2.16 -10.98
C ALA A 34 -11.28 3.59 -10.47
N TRP A 35 -11.78 4.45 -11.35
CA TRP A 35 -12.29 5.76 -10.93
C TRP A 35 -13.54 5.58 -10.09
N TRP A 36 -13.59 6.27 -8.96
CA TRP A 36 -14.73 6.25 -8.06
C TRP A 36 -15.85 7.15 -8.61
N ASP A 37 -17.09 6.63 -8.63
CA ASP A 37 -18.24 7.39 -9.13
C ASP A 37 -18.40 8.72 -8.39
N GLY A 38 -18.53 9.81 -9.15
CA GLY A 38 -18.72 11.16 -8.62
C GLY A 38 -17.52 11.73 -7.85
N SER A 39 -16.34 11.12 -7.97
CA SER A 39 -15.14 11.51 -7.24
C SER A 39 -13.91 11.63 -8.15
N GLU A 40 -12.93 12.39 -7.70
CA GLU A 40 -11.61 12.52 -8.33
C GLU A 40 -10.64 11.43 -7.87
N ILE A 41 -11.12 10.37 -7.22
CA ILE A 41 -10.31 9.29 -6.65
C ILE A 41 -10.18 8.14 -7.65
N LEU A 42 -8.94 7.70 -7.87
CA LEU A 42 -8.57 6.46 -8.55
C LEU A 42 -7.87 5.54 -7.56
N GLY A 43 -8.43 4.35 -7.33
CA GLY A 43 -7.83 3.35 -6.46
C GLY A 43 -8.79 2.20 -6.19
N GLY A 44 -8.27 1.12 -5.60
CA GLY A 44 -9.13 0.02 -5.16
C GLY A 44 -9.99 0.42 -3.97
N ARG A 45 -11.18 -0.17 -3.84
CA ARG A 45 -12.15 0.17 -2.78
C ARG A 45 -12.46 -1.04 -1.90
N ASP A 46 -12.39 -0.84 -0.60
CA ASP A 46 -12.87 -1.81 0.38
C ASP A 46 -14.40 -1.76 0.42
N ALA A 47 -15.06 -2.78 -0.12
CA ALA A 47 -16.53 -2.81 -0.22
C ALA A 47 -17.23 -3.07 1.13
N VAL A 48 -16.47 -3.37 2.20
CA VAL A 48 -17.02 -3.50 3.56
C VAL A 48 -16.95 -2.17 4.30
N ALA A 49 -15.79 -1.50 4.26
CA ALA A 49 -15.56 -0.28 5.03
C ALA A 49 -15.69 1.03 4.23
N GLY A 50 -15.81 0.96 2.90
CA GLY A 50 -15.91 2.12 2.00
C GLY A 50 -14.58 2.86 1.76
N GLY A 51 -13.49 2.45 2.40
CA GLY A 51 -12.18 3.09 2.31
C GLY A 51 -11.28 2.55 1.20
N THR A 52 -10.02 2.99 1.20
CA THR A 52 -8.98 2.50 0.28
C THR A 52 -7.65 2.25 1.01
N TRP A 53 -6.77 1.46 0.39
CA TRP A 53 -5.41 1.19 0.85
C TRP A 53 -4.33 1.89 0.01
N LEU A 54 -4.65 2.24 -1.23
CA LEU A 54 -3.79 2.99 -2.14
C LEU A 54 -4.69 3.67 -3.18
N ALA A 55 -4.57 4.98 -3.26
CA ALA A 55 -5.32 5.77 -4.22
C ALA A 55 -4.55 7.04 -4.63
N CYS A 56 -4.92 7.58 -5.77
CA CYS A 56 -4.45 8.88 -6.26
C CYS A 56 -5.59 9.70 -6.85
N SER A 57 -5.36 10.98 -7.12
CA SER A 57 -6.33 11.89 -7.74
C SER A 57 -5.88 12.42 -9.10
N ARG A 58 -6.81 12.94 -9.90
CA ARG A 58 -6.49 13.63 -11.17
C ARG A 58 -5.51 14.79 -11.03
N THR A 59 -5.48 15.41 -9.85
CA THR A 59 -4.60 16.54 -9.50
C THR A 59 -3.22 16.10 -8.98
N GLY A 60 -2.92 14.80 -8.97
CA GLY A 60 -1.62 14.27 -8.57
C GLY A 60 -1.45 14.08 -7.06
N ARG A 61 -2.54 14.10 -6.26
CA ARG A 61 -2.47 13.71 -4.85
C ARG A 61 -2.39 12.19 -4.77
N VAL A 62 -1.59 11.67 -3.84
CA VAL A 62 -1.42 10.23 -3.61
C VAL A 62 -1.55 9.95 -2.12
N ALA A 63 -2.26 8.89 -1.77
CA ALA A 63 -2.38 8.40 -0.40
C ALA A 63 -2.29 6.88 -0.37
N LEU A 64 -1.57 6.37 0.62
CA LEU A 64 -1.40 4.94 0.86
C LEU A 64 -1.54 4.64 2.35
N LEU A 65 -2.02 3.43 2.64
CA LEU A 65 -2.16 2.92 4.00
C LEU A 65 -1.42 1.60 4.13
N THR A 66 -0.50 1.52 5.10
CA THR A 66 0.11 0.27 5.53
C THR A 66 -0.53 -0.19 6.84
N ASN A 67 -1.00 -1.43 6.89
CA ASN A 67 -1.57 -1.99 8.13
C ASN A 67 -0.49 -2.09 9.22
N VAL A 68 -0.78 -1.50 10.37
CA VAL A 68 -0.05 -1.77 11.63
C VAL A 68 -0.72 -2.95 12.32
N LEU A 69 0.08 -3.86 12.89
CA LEU A 69 -0.43 -4.93 13.75
C LEU A 69 -1.07 -4.30 14.99
N GLU A 70 -2.37 -4.46 15.12
CA GLU A 70 -3.12 -4.05 16.30
C GLU A 70 -3.38 -5.25 17.18
N LEU A 71 -2.73 -5.29 18.34
CA LEU A 71 -2.92 -6.36 19.32
C LEU A 71 -4.29 -6.23 20.04
N HIS A 72 -4.87 -5.03 20.06
CA HIS A 72 -6.13 -4.71 20.71
C HIS A 72 -7.01 -3.86 19.77
N PRO A 73 -7.76 -4.50 18.85
CA PRO A 73 -8.65 -3.79 17.94
C PRO A 73 -9.80 -3.15 18.72
N PHE A 74 -10.08 -1.88 18.43
CA PHE A 74 -11.19 -1.14 19.04
C PHE A 74 -12.40 -1.22 18.11
N HIS A 75 -13.42 -2.01 18.48
CA HIS A 75 -14.54 -2.34 17.58
C HIS A 75 -15.41 -1.14 17.15
N GLU A 76 -15.42 -0.06 17.93
CA GLU A 76 -16.17 1.17 17.60
C GLU A 76 -15.35 2.19 16.80
N ALA A 77 -14.07 1.91 16.54
CA ALA A 77 -13.21 2.83 15.79
C ALA A 77 -13.58 2.84 14.30
N LYS A 78 -13.42 4.00 13.68
CA LYS A 78 -13.57 4.13 12.22
C LYS A 78 -12.48 3.34 11.50
N SER A 79 -12.80 2.86 10.30
CA SER A 79 -11.81 2.20 9.44
C SER A 79 -10.68 3.16 9.07
N ARG A 80 -9.43 2.73 9.23
CA ARG A 80 -8.24 3.48 8.77
C ARG A 80 -8.25 3.75 7.27
N GLY A 81 -8.95 2.92 6.49
CA GLY A 81 -9.10 3.10 5.04
C GLY A 81 -9.85 4.37 4.65
N GLU A 82 -10.55 5.02 5.60
CA GLU A 82 -11.18 6.33 5.41
C GLU A 82 -10.13 7.45 5.30
N LEU A 83 -8.96 7.31 5.94
CA LEU A 83 -7.95 8.38 6.01
C LEU A 83 -7.40 8.77 4.64
N PRO A 84 -7.01 7.83 3.74
CA PRO A 84 -6.65 8.17 2.37
C PRO A 84 -7.77 8.91 1.62
N VAL A 85 -9.03 8.50 1.81
CA VAL A 85 -10.19 9.12 1.15
C VAL A 85 -10.34 10.57 1.61
N LEU A 86 -10.39 10.80 2.93
CA LEU A 86 -10.47 12.13 3.53
C LEU A 86 -9.32 13.03 3.08
N PHE A 87 -8.11 12.49 2.94
CA PHE A 87 -6.96 13.25 2.45
C PHE A 87 -7.15 13.66 0.98
N LEU A 88 -7.59 12.74 0.13
CA LEU A 88 -7.76 12.98 -1.31
C LEU A 88 -8.91 13.94 -1.61
N GLU A 89 -9.95 13.95 -0.78
CA GLU A 89 -11.07 14.90 -0.87
C GLU A 89 -10.76 16.28 -0.27
N SER A 90 -9.74 16.36 0.59
CA SER A 90 -9.33 17.63 1.20
C SER A 90 -8.45 18.46 0.27
N THR A 91 -8.47 19.78 0.47
CA THR A 91 -7.52 20.72 -0.17
C THR A 91 -6.25 20.92 0.66
N LYS A 92 -6.17 20.34 1.87
CA LYS A 92 -5.03 20.50 2.79
C LYS A 92 -3.75 19.93 2.20
N SER A 93 -2.61 20.50 2.51
CA SER A 93 -1.32 19.85 2.25
C SER A 93 -1.17 18.57 3.11
N PRO A 94 -0.26 17.64 2.76
CA PRO A 94 0.01 16.46 3.58
C PRO A 94 0.32 16.78 5.05
N LYS A 95 1.09 17.85 5.29
CA LYS A 95 1.46 18.30 6.64
C LYS A 95 0.24 18.81 7.41
N GLU A 96 -0.55 19.69 6.82
CA GLU A 96 -1.75 20.25 7.48
C GLU A 96 -2.80 19.17 7.77
N PHE A 97 -2.95 18.20 6.85
CA PHE A 97 -3.85 17.07 7.06
C PHE A 97 -3.38 16.22 8.25
N ALA A 98 -2.09 15.86 8.31
CA ALA A 98 -1.52 15.10 9.41
C ALA A 98 -1.63 15.82 10.76
N GLU A 99 -1.33 17.13 10.80
CA GLU A 99 -1.49 17.95 12.02
C GLU A 99 -2.95 18.03 12.47
N GLY A 100 -3.90 18.04 11.53
CA GLY A 100 -5.34 17.94 11.80
C GLY A 100 -5.70 16.63 12.47
N LEU A 101 -5.22 15.50 11.94
CA LEU A 101 -5.48 14.17 12.50
C LEU A 101 -4.99 14.03 13.94
N VAL A 102 -3.81 14.57 14.27
CA VAL A 102 -3.29 14.56 15.65
C VAL A 102 -4.22 15.32 16.60
N LYS A 103 -4.74 16.48 16.16
CA LYS A 103 -5.70 17.27 16.96
C LYS A 103 -7.03 16.53 17.14
N ASP A 104 -7.51 15.84 16.11
CA ASP A 104 -8.77 15.10 16.17
C ASP A 104 -8.65 13.84 17.04
N ALA A 105 -7.50 13.14 16.98
CA ALA A 105 -7.18 12.05 17.90
C ALA A 105 -7.18 12.50 19.36
N HIS A 106 -6.64 13.70 19.65
CA HIS A 106 -6.69 14.29 21.00
C HIS A 106 -8.11 14.67 21.45
N ARG A 107 -9.05 14.84 20.50
CA ARG A 107 -10.47 15.17 20.77
C ARG A 107 -11.37 13.94 20.87
N GLY A 108 -10.79 12.74 20.82
CA GLY A 108 -11.54 11.48 20.97
C GLY A 108 -12.10 10.91 19.67
N PHE A 109 -11.71 11.43 18.50
CA PHE A 109 -11.98 10.72 17.24
C PHE A 109 -11.03 9.53 17.11
N SER A 110 -11.57 8.32 17.22
CA SER A 110 -10.80 7.09 17.22
C SER A 110 -10.57 6.56 15.80
N TRP A 111 -9.42 6.91 15.22
CA TRP A 111 -8.75 6.00 14.28
C TRP A 111 -7.64 5.27 15.03
N PRO A 112 -7.45 3.96 14.81
CA PRO A 112 -6.31 3.25 15.38
C PRO A 112 -4.99 3.93 14.98
N SER A 113 -3.95 3.79 15.81
CA SER A 113 -2.68 4.52 15.67
C SER A 113 -2.16 4.54 14.22
N CYS A 114 -2.25 5.70 13.56
CA CYS A 114 -1.72 5.95 12.23
C CYS A 114 -0.42 6.72 12.37
N ALA A 115 0.65 6.02 12.74
CA ALA A 115 2.00 6.60 12.72
C ALA A 115 2.65 6.28 11.38
N PHE A 116 2.85 7.29 10.53
CA PHE A 116 3.76 7.18 9.40
C PHE A 116 5.19 7.14 9.96
N LYS A 117 5.66 5.94 10.34
CA LYS A 117 7.04 5.74 10.74
C LYS A 117 7.74 5.03 9.58
N CYS A 118 8.20 5.82 8.61
CA CYS A 118 9.22 5.37 7.67
C CYS A 118 10.51 5.19 8.49
N LYS A 119 10.67 4.02 9.10
CA LYS A 119 11.87 3.68 9.85
C LYS A 119 12.62 2.64 9.01
N SER A 120 13.68 3.08 8.34
CA SER A 120 14.73 2.16 7.94
C SER A 120 15.21 1.41 9.18
N GLY A 121 15.43 0.10 9.06
CA GLY A 121 15.85 -0.75 10.17
C GLY A 121 14.73 -1.30 11.09
N LEU A 122 13.48 -1.40 10.61
CA LEU A 122 12.52 -2.31 11.25
C LEU A 122 13.07 -3.74 11.18
N PRO A 123 12.98 -4.55 12.26
CA PRO A 123 13.56 -5.90 12.31
C PRO A 123 12.81 -6.93 11.44
N TRP A 124 11.80 -6.50 10.68
CA TRP A 124 11.01 -7.39 9.84
C TRP A 124 11.79 -7.79 8.59
N HIS A 125 12.04 -9.09 8.47
CA HIS A 125 12.77 -9.70 7.35
C HIS A 125 12.25 -9.25 5.98
N LYS A 126 10.93 -9.22 5.76
CA LYS A 126 10.35 -8.76 4.50
C LYS A 126 10.68 -7.31 4.14
N VAL A 127 10.83 -6.43 5.14
CA VAL A 127 11.20 -5.03 4.91
C VAL A 127 12.65 -4.95 4.45
N GLN A 128 13.56 -5.61 5.16
CA GLN A 128 14.98 -5.66 4.79
C GLN A 128 15.19 -6.28 3.41
N ARG A 129 14.45 -7.36 3.13
CA ARG A 129 14.51 -8.06 1.85
C ARG A 129 13.96 -7.22 0.70
N LEU A 130 12.82 -6.55 0.91
CA LEU A 130 12.25 -5.64 -0.09
C LEU A 130 13.18 -4.46 -0.33
N GLU A 131 13.75 -3.87 0.72
CA GLU A 131 14.71 -2.77 0.62
C GLU A 131 15.94 -3.16 -0.22
N LEU A 132 16.57 -4.30 0.08
CA LEU A 132 17.73 -4.81 -0.67
C LEU A 132 17.37 -5.04 -2.15
N ASN A 133 16.32 -5.82 -2.41
CA ASN A 133 15.95 -6.18 -3.77
C ASN A 133 15.47 -4.97 -4.59
N PHE A 134 14.82 -4.00 -3.94
CA PHE A 134 14.38 -2.77 -4.59
C PHE A 134 15.58 -1.89 -4.95
N LYS A 135 16.57 -1.79 -4.06
CA LYS A 135 17.83 -1.09 -4.37
C LYS A 135 18.58 -1.73 -5.53
N ASP A 136 18.78 -3.05 -5.50
CA ASP A 136 19.44 -3.78 -6.59
C ASP A 136 18.74 -3.56 -7.94
N LEU A 137 17.42 -3.42 -7.90
CA LEU A 137 16.61 -3.15 -9.08
C LEU A 137 16.81 -1.72 -9.61
N LEU A 138 16.82 -0.74 -8.72
CA LEU A 138 17.10 0.65 -9.09
C LEU A 138 18.51 0.78 -9.66
N ASP A 139 19.49 0.11 -9.06
CA ASP A 139 20.88 0.08 -9.55
C ASP A 139 20.98 -0.60 -10.93
N LYS A 140 20.20 -1.68 -11.16
CA LYS A 140 20.16 -2.39 -12.45
C LYS A 140 19.66 -1.50 -13.60
N TYR A 141 18.58 -0.74 -13.38
CA TYR A 141 17.98 0.08 -14.43
C TYR A 141 18.59 1.49 -14.52
N GLY A 142 19.19 1.98 -13.43
CA GLY A 142 19.82 3.29 -13.36
C GLY A 142 18.79 4.39 -13.64
N GLU A 143 19.00 5.14 -14.73
CA GLU A 143 18.10 6.21 -15.19
C GLU A 143 17.18 5.78 -16.35
N ASN A 144 17.25 4.52 -16.76
CA ASN A 144 16.50 3.98 -17.90
C ASN A 144 15.03 3.68 -17.55
N GLU A 145 14.24 3.34 -18.57
CA GLU A 145 12.86 2.89 -18.40
C GLU A 145 12.80 1.61 -17.54
N ILE A 146 11.88 1.60 -16.58
CA ILE A 146 11.68 0.49 -15.64
C ILE A 146 10.48 -0.33 -16.16
N PRO A 147 10.62 -1.65 -16.42
CA PRO A 147 9.50 -2.50 -16.81
C PRO A 147 8.61 -2.79 -15.59
N VAL A 148 7.76 -1.83 -15.23
CA VAL A 148 7.01 -1.78 -13.95
C VAL A 148 6.28 -3.08 -13.62
N LYS A 149 5.65 -3.73 -14.61
CA LYS A 149 4.95 -5.01 -14.40
C LYS A 149 5.90 -6.12 -13.95
N GLU A 150 7.02 -6.30 -14.65
CA GLU A 150 8.03 -7.31 -14.30
C GLU A 150 8.66 -7.03 -12.93
N VAL A 151 8.92 -5.74 -12.65
CA VAL A 151 9.43 -5.28 -11.35
C VAL A 151 8.46 -5.61 -10.23
N LEU A 152 7.18 -5.31 -10.43
CA LEU A 152 6.12 -5.58 -9.47
C LEU A 152 6.02 -7.07 -9.19
N GLU A 153 5.94 -7.91 -10.23
CA GLU A 153 5.86 -9.37 -10.06
C GLU A 153 7.09 -9.93 -9.37
N LYS A 154 8.30 -9.50 -9.76
CA LYS A 154 9.55 -10.01 -9.19
C LYS A 154 9.73 -9.62 -7.72
N LEU A 155 9.45 -8.37 -7.36
CA LEU A 155 9.69 -7.87 -6.00
C LEU A 155 8.55 -8.21 -5.05
N MET A 156 7.31 -7.95 -5.49
CA MET A 156 6.15 -7.95 -4.59
C MET A 156 5.49 -9.32 -4.48
N ARG A 157 5.81 -10.29 -5.36
CA ARG A 157 5.33 -11.69 -5.24
C ARG A 157 6.33 -12.63 -4.57
N ASP A 158 7.35 -12.10 -3.90
CA ASP A 158 8.34 -12.90 -3.17
C ASP A 158 7.72 -13.57 -1.93
N LYS A 159 7.68 -14.91 -1.97
CA LYS A 159 7.11 -15.78 -0.92
C LYS A 159 8.13 -16.26 0.12
N VAL A 160 9.38 -15.83 0.05
CA VAL A 160 10.44 -16.30 0.97
C VAL A 160 10.14 -15.86 2.39
N LYS A 161 10.05 -16.85 3.29
CA LYS A 161 9.85 -16.65 4.74
C LYS A 161 11.16 -16.33 5.44
N ALA A 162 11.07 -15.67 6.59
CA ALA A 162 12.20 -15.47 7.48
C ALA A 162 12.63 -16.79 8.14
N ASP A 163 13.90 -16.87 8.54
CA ASP A 163 14.34 -17.83 9.54
C ASP A 163 13.63 -17.54 10.88
N LYS A 164 13.04 -18.56 11.51
CA LYS A 164 12.32 -18.41 12.79
C LYS A 164 13.20 -17.83 13.90
N SER A 165 14.52 -18.09 13.87
CA SER A 165 15.48 -17.54 14.83
C SER A 165 15.72 -16.04 14.68
N ARG A 166 15.33 -15.44 13.54
CA ARG A 166 15.51 -14.02 13.22
C ARG A 166 14.23 -13.20 13.35
N LEU A 167 13.16 -13.80 13.87
CA LEU A 167 11.89 -13.12 14.07
C LEU A 167 11.98 -12.12 15.23
N PRO A 168 11.24 -11.00 15.16
CA PRO A 168 11.39 -9.90 16.09
C PRO A 168 10.80 -10.15 17.49
N GLY A 169 9.99 -11.20 17.68
CA GLY A 169 9.41 -11.56 18.98
C GLY A 169 8.39 -10.55 19.51
N ILE A 170 7.75 -9.80 18.61
CA ILE A 170 6.68 -8.82 18.90
C ILE A 170 5.36 -9.55 19.18
N CYS A 171 5.06 -10.63 18.45
CA CYS A 171 3.90 -11.49 18.68
C CYS A 171 4.28 -12.97 18.55
N SER A 172 3.29 -13.88 18.47
CA SER A 172 3.59 -15.32 18.43
C SER A 172 4.48 -15.66 17.24
N ILE A 173 5.49 -16.50 17.49
CA ILE A 173 6.48 -16.90 16.48
C ILE A 173 5.81 -17.41 15.20
N ASP A 174 4.73 -18.19 15.32
CA ASP A 174 4.01 -18.70 14.15
C ASP A 174 3.32 -17.58 13.36
N TRP A 175 2.75 -16.58 14.04
CA TRP A 175 2.17 -15.42 13.36
C TRP A 175 3.23 -14.57 12.65
N GLU A 176 4.35 -14.30 13.31
CA GLU A 176 5.46 -13.56 12.72
C GLU A 176 6.07 -14.30 11.53
N PHE A 177 6.30 -15.60 11.68
CA PHE A 177 6.78 -16.47 10.61
C PHE A 177 5.82 -16.43 9.43
N ASN A 178 4.52 -16.62 9.66
CA ASN A 178 3.52 -16.65 8.61
C ASN A 178 3.41 -15.31 7.87
N LEU A 179 3.64 -14.17 8.53
CA LEU A 179 3.62 -12.83 7.93
C LEU A 179 4.98 -12.34 7.37
N SER A 180 6.01 -13.18 7.42
CA SER A 180 7.40 -12.78 7.17
C SER A 180 7.82 -12.68 5.70
N SER A 181 6.97 -13.12 4.76
CA SER A 181 7.17 -12.94 3.32
C SER A 181 6.60 -11.61 2.84
N ILE A 182 7.09 -11.13 1.68
CA ILE A 182 6.56 -9.93 1.03
C ILE A 182 5.15 -10.22 0.48
N PHE A 183 4.99 -11.39 -0.14
CA PHE A 183 3.72 -11.95 -0.55
C PHE A 183 3.24 -12.94 0.51
N VAL A 184 2.19 -12.58 1.24
CA VAL A 184 1.68 -13.35 2.38
C VAL A 184 0.59 -14.29 1.90
N GLU A 185 0.63 -15.55 2.33
CA GLU A 185 -0.44 -16.53 2.17
C GLU A 185 -0.47 -17.40 3.43
N ILE A 186 -1.62 -17.44 4.10
CA ILE A 186 -1.81 -18.13 5.38
C ILE A 186 -3.24 -18.67 5.42
N ASP A 187 -3.39 -19.96 5.72
CA ASP A 187 -4.69 -20.53 6.04
C ASP A 187 -5.01 -20.29 7.52
N THR A 188 -6.18 -19.73 7.78
CA THR A 188 -6.69 -19.49 9.14
C THR A 188 -8.06 -20.17 9.29
N PRO A 189 -8.54 -20.39 10.53
CA PRO A 189 -9.90 -20.89 10.75
C PRO A 189 -11.01 -20.01 10.13
N LEU A 190 -10.72 -18.73 9.84
CA LEU A 190 -11.65 -17.77 9.23
C LEU A 190 -11.53 -17.71 7.68
N GLY A 191 -10.64 -18.51 7.10
CA GLY A 191 -10.31 -18.51 5.68
C GLY A 191 -8.88 -18.07 5.39
N CYS A 192 -8.54 -17.98 4.10
CA CYS A 192 -7.21 -17.56 3.69
C CYS A 192 -7.00 -16.06 3.96
N TYR A 193 -5.90 -15.73 4.65
CA TYR A 193 -5.41 -14.38 4.87
C TYR A 193 -4.10 -14.20 4.11
N GLY A 194 -4.00 -13.13 3.33
CA GLY A 194 -2.82 -12.94 2.51
C GLY A 194 -2.83 -11.71 1.63
N THR A 195 -1.79 -11.58 0.83
CA THR A 195 -1.70 -10.59 -0.23
C THR A 195 -2.78 -10.88 -1.25
N ARG A 196 -3.67 -9.91 -1.43
CA ARG A 196 -4.82 -10.01 -2.34
C ARG A 196 -4.85 -8.94 -3.42
N SER A 197 -4.02 -7.91 -3.27
CA SER A 197 -3.80 -6.85 -4.24
C SER A 197 -2.34 -6.47 -4.17
N THR A 198 -1.72 -6.41 -5.34
CA THR A 198 -0.33 -6.04 -5.57
C THR A 198 -0.35 -4.96 -6.65
N ALA A 199 0.05 -3.75 -6.30
CA ALA A 199 -0.13 -2.57 -7.12
C ALA A 199 1.17 -1.82 -7.36
N ALA A 200 1.30 -1.26 -8.56
CA ALA A 200 2.28 -0.24 -8.92
C ALA A 200 1.56 1.05 -9.30
N LEU A 201 1.95 2.16 -8.68
CA LEU A 201 1.58 3.51 -9.07
C LEU A 201 2.83 4.25 -9.53
N THR A 202 2.82 4.72 -10.77
CA THR A 202 3.90 5.54 -11.33
C THR A 202 3.39 6.90 -11.72
N ILE A 203 4.20 7.94 -11.47
CA ILE A 203 4.05 9.27 -12.02
C ILE A 203 5.33 9.58 -12.78
N ARG A 204 5.21 9.79 -14.09
CA ARG A 204 6.32 10.15 -14.98
C ARG A 204 6.57 11.65 -14.97
N ALA A 205 7.78 12.06 -15.35
CA ALA A 205 8.18 13.47 -15.37
C ALA A 205 7.33 14.34 -16.33
N ASP A 206 6.71 13.74 -17.34
CA ASP A 206 5.80 14.41 -18.27
C ASP A 206 4.35 14.51 -17.75
N GLY A 207 4.09 14.01 -16.54
CA GLY A 207 2.79 14.01 -15.87
C GLY A 207 1.90 12.83 -16.22
N GLU A 208 2.37 11.84 -17.00
CA GLU A 208 1.65 10.58 -17.18
C GLU A 208 1.64 9.76 -15.90
N VAL A 209 0.48 9.22 -15.56
CA VAL A 209 0.25 8.34 -14.42
C VAL A 209 -0.20 6.99 -14.92
N SER A 210 0.43 5.94 -14.43
CA SER A 210 -0.01 4.56 -14.63
C SER A 210 -0.26 3.90 -13.27
N PHE A 211 -1.47 3.41 -13.08
CA PHE A 211 -1.87 2.64 -11.91
C PHE A 211 -2.19 1.21 -12.36
N TYR A 212 -1.25 0.31 -12.13
CA TYR A 212 -1.35 -1.11 -12.44
C TYR A 212 -1.62 -1.91 -11.17
N GLU A 213 -2.52 -2.88 -11.24
CA GLU A 213 -2.89 -3.75 -10.12
C GLU A 213 -3.05 -5.19 -10.59
N ILE A 214 -2.48 -6.12 -9.84
CA ILE A 214 -2.79 -7.55 -9.87
C ILE A 214 -3.60 -7.84 -8.61
N TYR A 215 -4.84 -8.31 -8.74
CA TYR A 215 -5.78 -8.49 -7.63
C TYR A 215 -6.49 -9.83 -7.66
N LEU A 216 -6.92 -10.30 -6.49
CA LEU A 216 -7.66 -11.54 -6.32
C LEU A 216 -9.16 -11.29 -6.34
N GLU A 217 -9.86 -11.95 -7.26
CA GLU A 217 -11.32 -11.95 -7.34
C GLU A 217 -11.83 -13.38 -7.52
N LYS A 218 -12.65 -13.86 -6.58
CA LYS A 218 -13.20 -15.23 -6.58
C LYS A 218 -12.10 -16.29 -6.82
N ASP A 219 -11.00 -16.17 -6.09
CA ASP A 219 -9.81 -17.04 -6.16
C ASP A 219 -9.07 -17.04 -7.51
N VAL A 220 -9.41 -16.12 -8.42
CA VAL A 220 -8.72 -15.91 -9.69
C VAL A 220 -7.96 -14.60 -9.63
N TRP A 221 -6.66 -14.65 -9.97
CA TRP A 221 -5.85 -13.45 -10.15
C TRP A 221 -6.24 -12.74 -11.44
N LYS A 222 -6.55 -11.46 -11.33
CA LYS A 222 -6.90 -10.56 -12.43
C LYS A 222 -5.95 -9.38 -12.45
N GLU A 223 -5.94 -8.68 -13.57
CA GLU A 223 -5.13 -7.48 -13.76
C GLU A 223 -6.03 -6.29 -14.13
N SER A 224 -5.70 -5.12 -13.60
CA SER A 224 -6.29 -3.83 -13.98
C SER A 224 -5.17 -2.84 -14.26
N ILE A 225 -5.37 -1.98 -15.25
CA ILE A 225 -4.50 -0.84 -15.50
C ILE A 225 -5.34 0.38 -15.86
N VAL A 226 -5.05 1.49 -15.19
CA VAL A 226 -5.64 2.79 -15.51
C VAL A 226 -4.51 3.77 -15.76
N ASN A 227 -4.53 4.39 -16.94
CA ASN A 227 -3.59 5.42 -17.33
C ASN A 227 -4.32 6.75 -17.46
N TYR A 228 -3.71 7.82 -16.98
CA TYR A 228 -4.21 9.19 -17.18
C TYR A 228 -3.05 10.18 -17.13
N ARG A 229 -3.32 11.45 -17.39
CA ARG A 229 -2.35 12.53 -17.26
C ARG A 229 -2.81 13.49 -16.17
N ILE A 230 -1.90 13.89 -15.27
CA ILE A 230 -2.21 14.83 -14.19
C ILE A 230 -2.74 16.12 -14.80
N GLN A 231 -3.92 16.55 -14.33
CA GLN A 231 -4.49 17.82 -14.70
C GLN A 231 -3.72 18.93 -14.00
N LYS A 232 -3.02 19.77 -14.78
CA LYS A 232 -2.46 21.02 -14.23
C LYS A 232 -3.63 21.92 -13.86
N LEU A 233 -3.67 22.35 -12.60
CA LEU A 233 -4.51 23.46 -12.19
C LEU A 233 -3.95 24.71 -12.89
N ASN A 234 -4.76 25.32 -13.76
CA ASN A 234 -4.46 26.62 -14.36
C ASN A 234 -4.50 27.74 -13.32
#